data_AF-A0A7Y4SIE8-F1
#
_entry.id   AF-A0A7Y4SIE8-F1
#
_cell.length_a   1.000
_cell.length_b   1.000
_cell.length_c   1.000
_cell.angle_alpha   90.00
_cell.angle_beta   90.00
_cell.angle_gamma   90.00
#
_symmetry.space_group_name_H-M   'P 1'
#
loop_
_entity.id
_entity.type
_entity.pdbx_description
1 polymer ?
#
loop_
_entity_poly.entity_id
_entity_poly.type
_entity_poly.pdbx_seq_one_letter_code
_entity_poly.pdbx_strand_id
1 'polypeptide(L)'
;MVLFNILYRTFFIRSDQYGTAFTLDVGHNEYLITADHLLPPKVSEVELQIFHDKRWLPQKAQVIGRGQGEIDIAVLRVNAHLTPPGLPVTPSIGDLALGQDMFFLGFPFKAWGDVGSFLAGLPLLFAKKGTLSSISIGTPQALHIDAINNQGFSGGPLFFYPHTNPNELRIAGVVSKFRIEYETVLDEDGMPTKMSVP
;
A
#
# COMPACT_ATOMS: atom_id res chain seq x y z
N MET A 1 15.34 2.49 6.93
CA MET A 1 15.73 3.01 5.60
C MET A 1 14.82 2.38 4.56
N VAL A 2 14.30 3.12 3.58
CA VAL A 2 13.51 2.52 2.49
C VAL A 2 14.45 2.21 1.34
N LEU A 3 14.51 0.95 0.91
CA LEU A 3 15.35 0.54 -0.22
C LEU A 3 14.77 1.01 -1.55
N PHE A 4 15.66 1.31 -2.51
CA PHE A 4 15.28 1.71 -3.85
C PHE A 4 14.35 0.71 -4.55
N ASN A 5 14.47 -0.59 -4.24
CA ASN A 5 13.70 -1.65 -4.88
C ASN A 5 12.20 -1.41 -4.80
N ILE A 6 11.68 -1.07 -3.62
CA ILE A 6 10.23 -0.90 -3.42
C ILE A 6 9.73 0.46 -3.94
N LEU A 7 10.60 1.46 -4.03
CA LEU A 7 10.25 2.78 -4.56
C LEU A 7 9.84 2.70 -6.03
N TYR A 8 10.65 2.05 -6.87
CA TYR A 8 10.36 1.85 -8.30
C TYR A 8 9.28 0.81 -8.60
N ARG A 9 8.82 0.10 -7.56
CA ARG A 9 7.70 -0.85 -7.64
C ARG A 9 6.38 -0.25 -7.20
N THR A 10 6.36 0.97 -6.67
CA THR A 10 5.15 1.56 -6.08
C THR A 10 4.65 2.71 -6.95
N PHE A 11 3.37 2.63 -7.32
CA PHE A 11 2.74 3.47 -8.34
C PHE A 11 1.56 4.24 -7.77
N PHE A 12 1.44 5.50 -8.16
CA PHE A 12 0.25 6.30 -7.90
C PHE A 12 -0.79 5.97 -8.98
N ILE A 13 -1.93 5.40 -8.56
CA ILE A 13 -2.94 4.93 -9.50
C ILE A 13 -4.28 5.64 -9.33
N ARG A 14 -5.07 5.60 -10.40
CA ARG A 14 -6.48 6.00 -10.41
C ARG A 14 -7.29 5.05 -11.28
N SER A 15 -8.43 4.61 -10.77
CA SER A 15 -9.52 4.00 -11.53
C SER A 15 -10.82 4.69 -11.09
N ASP A 16 -11.77 3.97 -10.48
CA ASP A 16 -12.96 4.56 -9.85
C ASP A 16 -12.58 5.46 -8.66
N GLN A 17 -11.57 5.01 -7.89
CA GLN A 17 -10.92 5.82 -6.86
C GLN A 17 -9.42 5.95 -7.15
N TYR A 18 -8.74 6.80 -6.38
CA TYR A 18 -7.29 6.92 -6.42
C TYR A 18 -6.67 6.21 -5.22
N GLY A 19 -5.44 5.75 -5.38
CA GLY A 19 -4.70 5.15 -4.29
C GLY A 19 -3.32 4.71 -4.75
N THR A 20 -2.79 3.70 -4.08
CA THR A 20 -1.46 3.18 -4.36
C THR A 20 -1.59 1.77 -4.94
N ALA A 21 -0.66 1.39 -5.81
CA ALA A 21 -0.47 0.02 -6.23
C ALA A 21 1.02 -0.32 -6.20
N PHE A 22 1.36 -1.60 -6.17
CA PHE A 22 2.76 -2.01 -6.31
C PHE A 22 2.90 -3.30 -7.09
N THR A 23 4.08 -3.54 -7.66
CA THR A 23 4.34 -4.73 -8.47
C THR A 23 4.98 -5.86 -7.67
N LEU A 24 4.58 -7.09 -8.00
CA LEU A 24 5.23 -8.33 -7.57
C LEU A 24 5.53 -9.19 -8.79
N ASP A 25 6.68 -9.86 -8.76
CA ASP A 25 7.05 -10.85 -9.76
C ASP A 25 6.68 -12.25 -9.25
N VAL A 26 5.93 -13.00 -10.04
CA VAL A 26 5.60 -14.41 -9.77
C VAL A 26 5.95 -15.23 -11.00
N GLY A 27 7.04 -15.98 -10.90
CA GLY A 27 7.67 -16.65 -12.03
C GLY A 27 8.23 -15.62 -13.02
N HIS A 28 7.77 -15.67 -14.27
CA HIS A 28 8.19 -14.74 -15.33
C HIS A 28 7.20 -13.58 -15.56
N ASN A 29 6.18 -13.46 -14.72
CA ASN A 29 5.12 -12.46 -14.90
C ASN A 29 5.19 -11.41 -13.79
N GLU A 30 5.04 -10.15 -14.18
CA GLU A 30 4.81 -9.03 -13.26
C GLU A 30 3.30 -8.85 -13.07
N TYR A 31 2.89 -8.68 -11.81
CA TYR A 31 1.51 -8.38 -11.43
C TYR A 31 1.46 -7.08 -10.65
N LEU A 32 0.42 -6.30 -10.88
CA LEU A 32 0.14 -5.06 -10.15
C LEU A 32 -0.89 -5.35 -9.06
N ILE A 33 -0.52 -5.10 -7.81
CA ILE A 33 -1.29 -5.37 -6.60
C ILE A 33 -1.84 -4.04 -6.07
N THR A 34 -3.11 -4.03 -5.67
CA THR A 34 -3.75 -2.86 -5.07
C THR A 34 -4.91 -3.27 -4.16
N ALA A 35 -5.61 -2.29 -3.55
CA ALA A 35 -6.82 -2.53 -2.78
C ALA A 35 -8.03 -2.68 -3.72
N ASP A 36 -8.89 -3.67 -3.44
CA ASP A 36 -9.99 -4.02 -4.33
C ASP A 36 -11.05 -2.91 -4.45
N HIS A 37 -11.32 -2.21 -3.35
CA HIS A 37 -12.28 -1.11 -3.32
C HIS A 37 -11.90 0.10 -4.18
N LEU A 38 -10.66 0.18 -4.67
CA LEU A 38 -10.23 1.24 -5.59
C LEU A 38 -10.72 0.99 -7.03
N LEU A 39 -11.17 -0.23 -7.32
CA LEU A 39 -11.54 -0.68 -8.65
C LEU A 39 -13.07 -0.80 -8.79
N PRO A 40 -13.61 -0.65 -10.02
CA PRO A 40 -15.01 -0.96 -10.29
C PRO A 40 -15.36 -2.40 -9.88
N PRO A 41 -16.55 -2.66 -9.30
CA PRO A 41 -16.92 -4.00 -8.86
C PRO A 41 -17.20 -4.93 -10.04
N LYS A 42 -16.79 -6.20 -9.92
CA LYS A 42 -17.22 -7.32 -10.78
C LYS A 42 -16.91 -7.17 -12.29
N VAL A 43 -15.76 -6.57 -12.63
CA VAL A 43 -15.26 -6.49 -14.02
C VAL A 43 -14.00 -7.32 -14.22
N SER A 44 -13.82 -7.87 -15.42
CA SER A 44 -12.62 -8.63 -15.82
C SER A 44 -11.49 -7.74 -16.36
N GLU A 45 -11.84 -6.54 -16.81
CA GLU A 45 -10.91 -5.51 -17.26
C GLU A 45 -11.25 -4.18 -16.59
N VAL A 46 -10.22 -3.42 -16.25
CA VAL A 46 -10.35 -2.09 -15.64
C VAL A 46 -9.57 -1.07 -16.46
N GLU A 47 -10.19 0.09 -16.65
CA GLU A 47 -9.46 1.28 -17.07
C GLU A 47 -8.67 1.79 -15.85
N LEU A 48 -7.37 1.58 -15.89
CA LEU A 48 -6.43 2.02 -14.88
C LEU A 48 -5.63 3.19 -15.43
N GLN A 49 -5.28 4.14 -14.57
CA GLN A 49 -4.36 5.21 -14.91
C GLN A 49 -3.21 5.20 -13.91
N ILE A 50 -1.99 5.34 -14.40
CA ILE A 50 -0.77 5.44 -13.60
C ILE A 50 -0.22 6.85 -13.77
N PHE A 51 0.12 7.51 -12.65
CA PHE A 51 0.70 8.84 -12.68
C PHE A 51 2.20 8.75 -13.00
N HIS A 52 2.62 9.43 -14.08
CA HIS A 52 3.99 9.45 -14.56
C HIS A 52 4.22 10.74 -15.37
N ASP A 53 5.39 11.36 -15.26
CA ASP A 53 5.71 12.64 -15.90
C ASP A 53 4.65 13.72 -15.63
N LYS A 54 4.15 13.78 -14.39
CA LYS A 54 3.12 14.73 -13.95
C LYS A 54 1.78 14.61 -14.71
N ARG A 55 1.50 13.47 -15.34
CA ARG A 55 0.25 13.19 -16.07
C ARG A 55 -0.28 11.80 -15.77
N TRP A 56 -1.58 11.63 -15.96
CA TRP A 56 -2.23 10.31 -15.88
C TRP A 56 -2.10 9.58 -17.21
N LEU A 57 -1.38 8.46 -17.20
CA LEU A 57 -1.21 7.60 -18.38
C LEU A 57 -2.20 6.43 -18.31
N PRO A 58 -3.05 6.22 -19.33
CA PRO A 58 -3.99 5.11 -19.34
C PRO A 58 -3.26 3.77 -19.51
N GLN A 59 -3.73 2.76 -18.80
CA GLN A 59 -3.27 1.39 -18.83
C GLN A 59 -4.50 0.47 -18.91
N LYS A 60 -4.49 -0.45 -19.86
CA LYS A 60 -5.45 -1.55 -19.87
C LYS A 60 -4.97 -2.60 -18.88
N ALA A 61 -5.76 -2.84 -17.84
CA ALA A 61 -5.44 -3.81 -16.81
C ALA A 61 -6.49 -4.94 -16.80
N GLN A 62 -6.02 -6.18 -16.89
CA GLN A 62 -6.82 -7.37 -16.69
C GLN A 62 -6.87 -7.69 -15.19
N VAL A 63 -8.06 -7.96 -14.66
CA VAL A 63 -8.23 -8.46 -13.29
C VAL A 63 -7.92 -9.96 -13.27
N ILE A 64 -6.85 -10.34 -12.58
CA ILE A 64 -6.40 -11.73 -12.45
C ILE A 64 -7.05 -12.40 -11.24
N GLY A 65 -7.24 -11.63 -10.17
CA GLY A 65 -7.88 -12.13 -8.96
C GLY A 65 -8.31 -10.99 -8.05
N ARG A 66 -9.30 -11.29 -7.20
CA ARG A 66 -9.75 -10.43 -6.13
C ARG A 66 -9.86 -11.27 -4.86
N GLY A 67 -9.62 -10.63 -3.72
CA GLY A 67 -9.84 -11.24 -2.41
C GLY A 67 -11.30 -11.66 -2.23
N GLN A 68 -11.50 -12.73 -1.47
CA GLN A 68 -12.85 -13.21 -1.12
C GLN A 68 -13.28 -12.66 0.24
N GLY A 69 -14.58 -12.42 0.40
CA GLY A 69 -15.15 -11.93 1.67
C GLY A 69 -14.64 -10.53 2.00
N GLU A 70 -13.97 -10.39 3.16
CA GLU A 70 -13.44 -9.11 3.63
C GLU A 70 -12.01 -8.81 3.13
N ILE A 71 -11.41 -9.69 2.33
CA ILE A 71 -10.07 -9.47 1.76
C ILE A 71 -10.15 -8.39 0.68
N ASP A 72 -9.61 -7.22 0.99
CA ASP A 72 -9.62 -6.05 0.13
C ASP A 72 -8.33 -5.94 -0.70
N ILE A 73 -8.07 -6.95 -1.54
CA ILE A 73 -6.89 -7.00 -2.40
C ILE A 73 -7.31 -7.38 -3.82
N ALA A 74 -6.79 -6.66 -4.81
CA ALA A 74 -6.91 -7.01 -6.22
C ALA A 74 -5.53 -7.26 -6.84
N VAL A 75 -5.48 -8.25 -7.73
CA VAL A 75 -4.31 -8.59 -8.54
C VAL A 75 -4.64 -8.30 -9.99
N LEU A 76 -3.85 -7.43 -10.60
CA LEU A 76 -4.01 -6.98 -11.97
C LEU A 76 -2.81 -7.40 -12.82
N ARG A 77 -3.04 -7.54 -14.12
CA ARG A 77 -1.99 -7.64 -15.13
C ARG A 77 -2.13 -6.49 -16.11
N VAL A 78 -1.03 -5.78 -16.37
CA VAL A 78 -0.94 -4.75 -17.40
C VAL A 78 -0.04 -5.24 -18.54
N ASN A 79 -0.29 -4.78 -19.77
CA ASN A 79 0.48 -5.19 -20.96
C ASN A 79 1.83 -4.47 -21.11
N ALA A 80 2.36 -3.91 -20.02
CA ALA A 80 3.64 -3.24 -19.96
C ALA A 80 4.40 -3.73 -18.71
N HIS A 81 5.71 -3.91 -18.83
CA HIS A 81 6.56 -4.07 -17.64
C HIS A 81 6.79 -2.70 -17.02
N LEU A 82 6.31 -2.53 -15.79
CA LEU A 82 6.36 -1.26 -15.07
C LEU A 82 7.64 -1.12 -14.26
N THR A 83 8.15 -2.20 -13.68
CA THR A 83 9.35 -2.17 -12.84
C THR A 83 10.61 -2.38 -13.67
N PRO A 84 11.66 -1.56 -13.46
CA PRO A 84 13.00 -1.87 -13.95
C PRO A 84 13.51 -3.24 -13.44
N PRO A 85 14.27 -3.99 -14.26
CA PRO A 85 14.82 -5.28 -13.84
C PRO A 85 15.83 -5.11 -12.70
N GLY A 86 16.05 -6.19 -11.93
CA GLY A 86 17.10 -6.23 -10.90
C GLY A 86 16.72 -5.61 -9.55
N LEU A 87 15.43 -5.37 -9.30
CA LEU A 87 14.91 -4.79 -8.07
C LEU A 87 14.10 -5.82 -7.25
N PRO A 88 14.71 -6.87 -6.68
CA PRO A 88 13.96 -7.96 -6.06
C PRO A 88 13.22 -7.50 -4.79
N VAL A 89 12.06 -8.12 -4.56
CA VAL A 89 11.28 -8.04 -3.32
C VAL A 89 10.72 -9.42 -3.00
N THR A 90 10.62 -9.78 -1.72
CA THR A 90 10.13 -11.09 -1.29
C THR A 90 8.73 -10.95 -0.67
N PRO A 91 7.65 -11.52 -1.23
CA PRO A 91 6.35 -11.56 -0.55
C PRO A 91 6.37 -12.65 0.54
N SER A 92 6.53 -12.25 1.80
CA SER A 92 6.61 -13.19 2.93
C SER A 92 6.39 -12.49 4.27
N ILE A 93 5.76 -13.21 5.20
CA ILE A 93 5.69 -12.85 6.63
C ILE A 93 6.67 -13.67 7.49
N GLY A 94 7.58 -14.44 6.87
CA GLY A 94 8.62 -15.17 7.60
C GLY A 94 9.55 -14.21 8.35
N ASP A 95 10.02 -14.63 9.52
CA ASP A 95 10.83 -13.81 10.46
C ASP A 95 10.15 -12.50 10.92
N LEU A 96 8.83 -12.42 10.79
CA LEU A 96 8.05 -11.30 11.32
C LEU A 96 8.01 -11.38 12.86
N ALA A 97 8.41 -10.32 13.53
CA ALA A 97 8.42 -10.20 14.99
C ALA A 97 7.46 -9.12 15.46
N LEU A 98 6.70 -9.41 16.53
CA LEU A 98 5.85 -8.42 17.19
C LEU A 98 6.71 -7.26 17.72
N GLY A 99 6.20 -6.03 17.61
CA GLY A 99 6.92 -4.83 18.04
C GLY A 99 7.99 -4.32 17.07
N GLN A 100 8.25 -5.01 15.96
CA GLN A 100 9.25 -4.55 14.99
C GLN A 100 8.78 -3.35 14.14
N ASP A 101 9.75 -2.69 13.53
CA ASP A 101 9.53 -1.64 12.54
C ASP A 101 8.85 -2.19 11.28
N MET A 102 7.72 -1.57 10.94
CA MET A 102 6.97 -1.82 9.72
C MET A 102 6.93 -0.55 8.88
N PHE A 103 7.00 -0.67 7.57
CA PHE A 103 7.01 0.44 6.64
C PHE A 103 5.92 0.28 5.61
N PHE A 104 5.37 1.40 5.15
CA PHE A 104 4.43 1.40 4.04
C PHE A 104 4.54 2.67 3.22
N LEU A 105 4.23 2.54 1.93
CA LEU A 105 4.40 3.59 0.92
C LEU A 105 3.07 3.95 0.29
N GLY A 106 2.92 5.21 -0.13
CA GLY A 106 1.76 5.62 -0.90
C GLY A 106 1.66 7.12 -1.15
N PHE A 107 0.46 7.55 -1.58
CA PHE A 107 0.19 8.90 -2.09
C PHE A 107 -0.95 9.57 -1.30
N PRO A 108 -0.69 9.92 -0.02
CA PRO A 108 -1.71 10.47 0.86
C PRO A 108 -2.30 11.75 0.28
N PHE A 109 -3.63 11.87 0.31
CA PHE A 109 -4.36 13.06 -0.14
C PHE A 109 -4.02 13.51 -1.58
N LYS A 110 -3.65 12.55 -2.45
CA LYS A 110 -3.16 12.80 -3.82
C LYS A 110 -1.86 13.61 -3.89
N ALA A 111 -1.13 13.70 -2.79
CA ALA A 111 0.14 14.40 -2.71
C ALA A 111 1.31 13.50 -3.13
N TRP A 112 2.32 14.14 -3.71
CA TRP A 112 3.60 13.53 -4.09
C TRP A 112 4.70 14.61 -4.09
N GLY A 113 5.96 14.19 -3.95
CA GLY A 113 7.12 15.06 -4.02
C GLY A 113 7.68 15.18 -5.45
N ASP A 114 8.03 16.40 -5.87
CA ASP A 114 8.66 16.66 -7.17
C ASP A 114 10.17 16.55 -7.07
N VAL A 115 10.71 15.47 -7.61
CA VAL A 115 12.16 15.21 -7.66
C VAL A 115 12.72 15.29 -9.08
N GLY A 116 11.97 15.92 -10.01
CA GLY A 116 12.36 16.03 -11.42
C GLY A 116 12.58 14.66 -12.06
N SER A 117 13.72 14.47 -12.73
CA SER A 117 14.05 13.23 -13.44
C SER A 117 14.69 12.15 -12.56
N PHE A 118 14.88 12.39 -11.25
CA PHE A 118 15.60 11.46 -10.36
C PHE A 118 14.95 10.07 -10.28
N LEU A 119 13.61 10.00 -10.35
CA LEU A 119 12.85 8.74 -10.36
C LEU A 119 12.29 8.42 -11.75
N ALA A 120 12.99 8.85 -12.81
CA ALA A 120 12.61 8.57 -14.20
C ALA A 120 11.16 8.95 -14.57
N GLY A 121 10.62 10.00 -13.94
CA GLY A 121 9.24 10.46 -14.18
C GLY A 121 8.21 9.96 -13.17
N LEU A 122 8.57 9.02 -12.28
CA LEU A 122 7.72 8.62 -11.17
C LEU A 122 7.62 9.72 -10.10
N PRO A 123 6.42 9.95 -9.54
CA PRO A 123 6.26 10.84 -8.40
C PRO A 123 6.98 10.31 -7.15
N LEU A 124 7.60 11.18 -6.35
CA LEU A 124 8.12 10.75 -5.05
C LEU A 124 6.93 10.47 -4.11
N LEU A 125 6.81 9.21 -3.71
CA LEU A 125 5.82 8.73 -2.74
C LEU A 125 6.15 9.16 -1.31
N PHE A 126 5.17 9.04 -0.42
CA PHE A 126 5.38 9.18 1.02
C PHE A 126 5.72 7.83 1.62
N ALA A 127 6.80 7.77 2.40
CA ALA A 127 7.13 6.64 3.23
C ALA A 127 6.70 6.91 4.67
N LYS A 128 6.03 5.94 5.28
CA LYS A 128 5.69 5.97 6.70
C LYS A 128 6.23 4.72 7.39
N LYS A 129 6.48 4.89 8.69
CA LYS A 129 6.92 3.85 9.61
C LYS A 129 5.88 3.72 10.71
N GLY A 130 5.68 2.48 11.15
CA GLY A 130 4.93 2.13 12.35
C GLY A 130 5.52 0.90 13.01
N THR A 131 4.76 0.34 13.94
CA THR A 131 5.13 -0.85 14.69
C THR A 131 4.12 -1.95 14.45
N LEU A 132 4.57 -3.20 14.31
CA LEU A 132 3.66 -4.35 14.30
C LEU A 132 3.06 -4.55 15.70
N SER A 133 1.81 -4.16 15.88
CA SER A 133 1.12 -4.18 17.17
C SER A 133 0.39 -5.47 17.46
N SER A 134 -0.15 -6.13 16.42
CA SER A 134 -0.84 -7.41 16.58
C SER A 134 -0.97 -8.16 15.25
N ILE A 135 -1.16 -9.48 15.34
CA ILE A 135 -1.38 -10.39 14.21
C ILE A 135 -2.72 -11.11 14.45
N SER A 136 -3.63 -11.01 13.50
CA SER A 136 -4.90 -11.75 13.49
C SER A 136 -4.83 -12.86 12.44
N ILE A 137 -4.87 -14.12 12.88
CA ILE A 137 -4.75 -15.31 12.00
C ILE A 137 -6.12 -15.77 11.44
N GLY A 138 -7.19 -15.02 11.72
CA GLY A 138 -8.54 -15.31 11.23
C GLY A 138 -8.70 -15.17 9.71
N THR A 139 -9.94 -15.23 9.22
CA THR A 139 -10.27 -14.90 7.83
C THR A 139 -11.07 -13.60 7.82
N PRO A 140 -10.52 -12.48 7.35
CA PRO A 140 -9.20 -12.34 6.72
C PRO A 140 -8.05 -12.33 7.74
N GLN A 141 -6.87 -12.76 7.31
CA GLN A 141 -5.65 -12.55 8.10
C GLN A 141 -5.31 -11.07 8.05
N ALA A 142 -4.98 -10.47 9.19
CA ALA A 142 -4.71 -9.05 9.30
C ALA A 142 -3.50 -8.77 10.19
N LEU A 143 -2.69 -7.80 9.76
CA LEU A 143 -1.63 -7.22 10.56
C LEU A 143 -2.11 -5.85 11.04
N HIS A 144 -2.04 -5.63 12.35
CA HIS A 144 -2.37 -4.34 12.95
C HIS A 144 -1.09 -3.56 13.16
N ILE A 145 -1.02 -2.39 12.54
CA ILE A 145 0.15 -1.53 12.54
C ILE A 145 -0.21 -0.25 13.28
N ASP A 146 0.51 0.04 14.36
CA ASP A 146 0.43 1.36 14.98
C ASP A 146 1.22 2.35 14.13
N ALA A 147 0.50 3.12 13.33
CA ALA A 147 1.03 4.15 12.46
C ALA A 147 -0.05 5.18 12.08
N ILE A 148 0.39 6.40 11.79
CA ILE A 148 -0.47 7.41 11.15
C ILE A 148 -0.75 6.97 9.71
N ASN A 149 -1.99 6.60 9.40
CA ASN A 149 -2.40 6.25 8.04
C ASN A 149 -3.43 7.26 7.51
N ASN A 150 -3.34 7.58 6.23
CA ASN A 150 -4.17 8.59 5.57
C ASN A 150 -4.76 8.02 4.27
N GLN A 151 -5.87 8.59 3.80
CA GLN A 151 -6.44 8.25 2.50
C GLN A 151 -5.40 8.42 1.39
N GLY A 152 -5.24 7.40 0.55
CA GLY A 152 -4.25 7.37 -0.54
C GLY A 152 -3.13 6.36 -0.34
N PHE A 153 -2.93 5.85 0.89
CA PHE A 153 -2.06 4.69 1.14
C PHE A 153 -2.71 3.35 0.82
N SER A 154 -4.05 3.30 0.68
CA SER A 154 -4.78 2.08 0.30
C SER A 154 -4.22 1.49 -0.99
N GLY A 155 -3.97 0.19 -0.98
CA GLY A 155 -3.30 -0.58 -2.02
C GLY A 155 -1.77 -0.52 -2.00
N GLY A 156 -1.17 0.26 -1.11
CA GLY A 156 0.28 0.37 -0.95
C GLY A 156 0.91 -0.86 -0.28
N PRO A 157 2.22 -1.10 -0.51
CA PRO A 157 2.92 -2.23 0.10
C PRO A 157 3.16 -1.96 1.59
N LEU A 158 2.85 -2.95 2.43
CA LEU A 158 3.32 -3.04 3.81
C LEU A 158 4.51 -3.99 3.85
N PHE A 159 5.66 -3.54 4.36
CA PHE A 159 6.90 -4.31 4.30
C PHE A 159 7.78 -4.07 5.54
N PHE A 160 8.77 -4.95 5.72
CA PHE A 160 9.73 -4.90 6.80
C PHE A 160 11.08 -5.44 6.35
N TYR A 161 12.07 -5.32 7.23
CA TYR A 161 13.39 -5.92 7.07
C TYR A 161 13.56 -6.96 8.18
N PRO A 162 13.71 -8.24 7.83
CA PRO A 162 13.85 -9.29 8.84
C PRO A 162 15.15 -9.08 9.61
N HIS A 163 15.12 -9.30 10.92
CA HIS A 163 16.33 -9.18 11.76
C HIS A 163 17.46 -10.13 11.34
N THR A 164 17.09 -11.27 10.73
CA THR A 164 18.02 -12.28 10.18
C THR A 164 18.73 -11.81 8.92
N ASN A 165 18.15 -10.88 8.16
CA ASN A 165 18.73 -10.30 6.95
C ASN A 165 18.23 -8.86 6.70
N PRO A 166 18.84 -7.84 7.35
CA PRO A 166 18.37 -6.45 7.26
C PRO A 166 18.42 -5.82 5.87
N ASN A 167 19.08 -6.46 4.89
CA ASN A 167 19.16 -6.01 3.51
C ASN A 167 18.07 -6.61 2.61
N GLU A 168 17.31 -7.57 3.11
CA GLU A 168 16.19 -8.18 2.39
C GLU A 168 14.90 -7.42 2.69
N LEU A 169 14.24 -6.90 1.64
CA LEU A 169 12.91 -6.33 1.79
C LEU A 169 11.84 -7.41 1.68
N ARG A 170 11.02 -7.55 2.72
CA ARG A 170 9.89 -8.49 2.74
C ARG A 170 8.56 -7.76 2.76
N ILE A 171 7.73 -7.99 1.74
CA ILE A 171 6.37 -7.47 1.67
C ILE A 171 5.47 -8.40 2.47
N ALA A 172 4.92 -7.88 3.57
CA ALA A 172 4.07 -8.60 4.50
C ALA A 172 2.58 -8.52 4.13
N GLY A 173 2.17 -7.50 3.36
CA GLY A 173 0.78 -7.34 2.97
C GLY A 173 0.50 -6.08 2.17
N VAL A 174 -0.79 -5.79 2.02
CA VAL A 174 -1.33 -4.62 1.32
C VAL A 174 -2.06 -3.74 2.33
N VAL A 175 -1.80 -2.44 2.32
CA VAL A 175 -2.54 -1.49 3.15
C VAL A 175 -3.97 -1.39 2.63
N SER A 176 -4.97 -1.78 3.42
CA SER A 176 -6.38 -1.71 3.02
C SER A 176 -7.07 -0.47 3.60
N LYS A 177 -7.20 -0.42 4.94
CA LYS A 177 -7.97 0.57 5.69
C LYS A 177 -7.19 1.06 6.91
N PHE A 178 -7.70 2.10 7.55
CA PHE A 178 -7.30 2.52 8.89
C PHE A 178 -8.55 2.54 9.78
N ARG A 179 -8.34 2.30 11.08
CA ARG A 179 -9.38 2.52 12.09
C ARG A 179 -9.14 3.90 12.70
N ILE A 180 -10.18 4.70 12.74
CA ILE A 180 -10.19 5.97 13.47
C ILE A 180 -10.76 5.65 14.84
N GLU A 181 -9.99 5.92 15.89
CA GLU A 181 -10.52 5.93 17.25
C GLU A 181 -11.00 7.35 17.56
N TYR A 182 -12.28 7.48 17.86
CA TYR A 182 -12.87 8.73 18.32
C TYR A 182 -12.94 8.68 19.84
N GLU A 183 -12.19 9.55 20.50
CA GLU A 183 -12.24 9.71 21.95
C GLU A 183 -12.99 10.98 22.31
N THR A 184 -13.77 10.93 23.39
CA THR A 184 -14.47 12.13 23.88
C THR A 184 -13.58 12.87 24.86
N VAL A 185 -13.50 14.19 24.73
CA VAL A 185 -12.80 15.02 25.72
C VAL A 185 -13.59 14.98 27.02
N LEU A 186 -12.96 14.63 28.14
CA LEU A 186 -13.60 14.58 29.46
C LEU A 186 -13.39 15.90 30.23
N ASP A 187 -14.35 16.29 31.07
CA ASP A 187 -14.20 17.41 32.01
C ASP A 187 -13.49 16.98 33.31
N GLU A 188 -13.38 17.90 34.27
CA GLU A 188 -12.73 17.65 35.57
C GLU A 188 -13.41 16.57 36.41
N ASP A 189 -14.69 16.29 36.15
CA ASP A 189 -15.47 15.24 36.82
C ASP A 189 -15.44 13.92 36.04
N GLY A 190 -14.68 13.85 34.94
CA GLY A 190 -14.59 12.69 34.06
C GLY A 190 -15.81 12.50 33.16
N MET A 191 -16.66 13.52 33.01
CA MET A 191 -17.85 13.46 32.18
C MET A 191 -17.53 13.89 30.74
N PRO A 192 -18.12 13.23 29.72
CA PRO A 192 -17.89 13.60 28.32
C PRO A 192 -18.32 15.04 28.03
N THR A 193 -17.39 15.87 27.59
CA THR A 193 -17.70 17.21 27.06
C THR A 193 -18.38 17.08 25.70
N LYS A 194 -19.17 18.10 25.32
CA LYS A 194 -19.76 18.19 23.97
C LYS A 194 -18.73 18.50 22.86
N MET A 195 -17.45 18.59 23.21
CA MET A 195 -16.39 18.86 22.25
C MET A 195 -15.94 17.55 21.62
N SER A 196 -16.22 17.41 20.33
CA SER A 196 -15.59 16.41 19.48
C SER A 196 -14.33 17.03 18.85
N VAL A 197 -13.19 16.37 18.99
CA VAL A 197 -12.01 16.69 18.16
C VAL A 197 -12.19 15.96 16.82
N PRO A 198 -12.10 16.66 15.67
CA PRO A 198 -12.28 16.04 14.35
C PRO A 198 -11.16 15.04 14.01
#